data_AF-A0A0M4NGZ0-F1
#
_entry.id   AF-A0A0M4NGZ0-F1
#
_cell.length_a   1.000
_cell.length_b   1.000
_cell.length_c   1.000
_cell.angle_alpha   90.00
_cell.angle_beta   90.00
_cell.angle_gamma   90.00
#
_symmetry.space_group_name_H-M   'P 1'
#
loop_
_entity.id
_entity.type
_entity.pdbx_description
1 polymer ?
#
loop_
_entity_poly.entity_id
_entity_poly.type
_entity_poly.pdbx_seq_one_letter_code
_entity_poly.pdbx_strand_id
1 'polypeptide(L)'
;MTEKFQNYFIENLIAFMSVFSMAYVMTWAGTFENSGEIVLSHYLYLPLGAKILMYLLFGYRVFPGVIAACFVGGVVLMNSWNGHFFIGMLSACAGAIAPIVAMCIMKQTRVSNFSNLGQVDFRHVLFLIAFTSVISALLKFFAYTQDLTLNINAVTFITHYITGDALGGLVVIYLTLHVIVPILKGFFPQKSI
;
A
#
# COMPACT_ATOMS: atom_id res chain seq x y z
N MET A 1 28.83 9.43 -9.85
CA MET A 1 27.59 8.71 -9.45
C MET A 1 26.69 8.69 -10.67
N THR A 2 26.36 7.53 -11.21
CA THR A 2 25.67 7.37 -12.51
C THR A 2 24.21 7.85 -12.42
N GLU A 3 23.73 8.60 -13.40
CA GLU A 3 22.37 9.19 -13.49
C GLU A 3 21.25 8.17 -13.17
N LYS A 4 21.42 6.92 -13.60
CA LYS A 4 20.51 5.81 -13.26
C LYS A 4 20.38 5.60 -11.74
N PHE A 5 21.50 5.58 -11.01
CA PHE A 5 21.50 5.40 -9.55
C PHE A 5 20.76 6.53 -8.83
N GLN A 6 20.98 7.77 -9.28
CA GLN A 6 20.28 8.94 -8.74
C GLN A 6 18.77 8.84 -8.97
N ASN A 7 18.32 8.37 -10.14
CA ASN A 7 16.91 8.13 -10.42
C ASN A 7 16.33 7.03 -9.52
N TYR A 8 17.01 5.90 -9.33
CA TYR A 8 16.55 4.84 -8.41
C TYR A 8 16.39 5.34 -6.98
N PHE A 9 17.33 6.16 -6.50
CA PHE A 9 17.29 6.73 -5.16
C PHE A 9 16.09 7.67 -5.00
N ILE A 10 15.88 8.60 -5.94
CA ILE A 10 14.77 9.55 -5.93
C ILE A 10 13.43 8.82 -5.97
N GLU A 11 13.28 7.82 -6.85
CA GLU A 11 12.04 7.04 -6.96
C GLU A 11 11.72 6.29 -5.66
N ASN A 12 12.73 5.71 -5.00
CA ASN A 12 12.55 5.06 -3.70
C ASN A 12 12.22 6.07 -2.60
N LEU A 13 12.80 7.28 -2.63
CA LEU A 13 12.46 8.35 -1.70
C LEU A 13 11.01 8.83 -1.88
N ILE A 14 10.56 9.01 -3.13
CA ILE A 14 9.17 9.34 -3.45
C ILE A 14 8.23 8.25 -2.93
N ALA A 15 8.57 6.98 -3.19
CA ALA A 15 7.77 5.87 -2.71
C ALA A 15 7.71 5.80 -1.18
N PHE A 16 8.83 6.04 -0.51
CA PHE A 16 8.89 6.13 0.94
C PHE A 16 7.95 7.23 1.46
N MET A 17 8.11 8.46 0.95
CA MET A 17 7.33 9.62 1.40
C MET A 17 5.82 9.45 1.13
N SER A 18 5.47 8.86 -0.02
CA SER A 18 4.08 8.58 -0.39
C SER A 18 3.43 7.58 0.58
N VAL A 19 4.07 6.45 0.83
CA VAL A 19 3.53 5.42 1.74
C VAL A 19 3.50 5.92 3.18
N PHE A 20 4.57 6.59 3.64
CA PHE A 20 4.64 7.11 4.99
C PHE A 20 3.63 8.23 5.25
N SER A 21 3.44 9.16 4.31
CA SER A 21 2.44 10.24 4.46
C SER A 21 1.02 9.69 4.51
N MET A 22 0.67 8.69 3.70
CA MET A 22 -0.64 8.04 3.80
C MET A 22 -0.84 7.30 5.12
N ALA A 23 0.22 6.69 5.68
CA ALA A 23 0.16 6.11 7.01
C ALA A 23 -0.05 7.19 8.08
N TYR A 24 0.67 8.30 8.00
CA TYR A 24 0.51 9.44 8.90
C TYR A 24 -0.90 10.02 8.84
N VAL A 25 -1.45 10.28 7.66
CA VAL A 25 -2.82 10.80 7.48
C VAL A 25 -3.85 9.83 8.07
N MET A 26 -3.69 8.52 7.84
CA MET A 26 -4.58 7.51 8.40
C MET A 26 -4.53 7.49 9.93
N THR A 27 -3.33 7.57 10.53
CA THR A 27 -3.18 7.61 11.99
C THR A 27 -3.74 8.92 12.57
N TRP A 28 -3.48 10.05 11.92
CA TRP A 28 -3.97 11.37 12.34
C TRP A 28 -5.50 11.50 12.25
N ALA A 29 -6.12 10.94 11.22
CA ALA A 29 -7.57 10.97 11.02
C ALA A 29 -8.34 10.10 12.03
N GLY A 30 -7.66 9.46 13.00
CA GLY A 30 -8.29 8.59 13.99
C GLY A 30 -8.82 7.28 13.42
N THR A 31 -8.54 6.99 12.13
CA THR A 31 -8.89 5.71 11.48
C THR A 31 -8.00 4.54 11.94
N PHE A 32 -7.13 4.77 12.91
CA PHE A 32 -6.33 3.76 13.58
C PHE A 32 -6.56 3.88 15.08
N GLU A 33 -7.34 2.97 15.66
CA GLU A 33 -7.68 3.00 17.08
C GLU A 33 -6.72 2.11 17.87
N ASN A 34 -5.98 2.70 18.81
CA ASN A 34 -5.13 1.99 19.77
C ASN A 34 -5.97 1.49 20.96
N SER A 35 -6.99 0.68 20.70
CA SER A 35 -7.58 -0.15 21.75
C SER A 35 -6.60 -1.28 22.04
N GLY A 36 -6.21 -1.52 23.29
CA GLY A 36 -5.17 -2.47 23.71
C GLY A 36 -5.41 -3.96 23.40
N GLU A 37 -6.33 -4.28 22.50
CA GLU A 37 -6.56 -5.59 21.89
C GLU A 37 -6.25 -5.46 20.39
N ILE A 38 -5.58 -6.46 19.81
CA ILE A 38 -5.05 -6.45 18.43
C ILE A 38 -5.97 -5.68 17.48
N VAL A 39 -5.47 -4.51 17.12
CA VAL A 39 -6.19 -3.43 16.45
C VAL A 39 -6.88 -3.94 15.19
N LEU A 40 -8.21 -4.02 15.22
CA LEU A 40 -8.98 -3.94 13.98
C LEU A 40 -8.75 -2.52 13.46
N SER A 41 -8.23 -2.39 12.24
CA SER A 41 -8.14 -1.10 11.52
C SER A 41 -9.49 -0.37 11.57
N HIS A 42 -9.63 0.91 11.25
CA HIS A 42 -10.95 1.30 10.69
C HIS A 42 -11.04 0.75 9.26
N TYR A 43 -12.23 0.78 8.66
CA TYR A 43 -12.49 0.38 7.28
C TYR A 43 -11.72 1.20 6.20
N LEU A 44 -10.67 1.95 6.57
CA LEU A 44 -9.88 2.76 5.63
C LEU A 44 -8.38 2.61 5.88
N TYR A 45 -7.70 1.83 5.05
CA TYR A 45 -6.24 1.64 5.11
C TYR A 45 -5.54 2.29 3.92
N LEU A 46 -5.30 3.60 4.03
CA LEU A 46 -4.69 4.42 2.97
C LEU A 46 -3.31 3.94 2.48
N PRO A 47 -2.40 3.39 3.33
CA PRO A 47 -1.07 3.01 2.87
C PRO A 47 -1.07 1.98 1.74
N LEU A 48 -2.07 1.09 1.65
CA LEU A 48 -2.09 0.12 0.55
C LEU A 48 -2.26 0.80 -0.82
N GLY A 49 -3.12 1.81 -0.89
CA GLY A 49 -3.32 2.59 -2.11
C GLY A 49 -2.04 3.29 -2.58
N ALA A 50 -1.27 3.87 -1.64
CA ALA A 50 0.03 4.46 -1.96
C ALA A 50 1.01 3.40 -2.50
N LYS A 51 1.07 2.21 -1.90
CA LYS A 51 1.93 1.12 -2.38
C LYS A 51 1.58 0.73 -3.81
N ILE A 52 0.30 0.49 -4.08
CA ILE A 52 -0.19 0.16 -5.43
C ILE A 52 0.21 1.26 -6.41
N LEU A 53 -0.04 2.53 -6.07
CA LEU A 53 0.32 3.67 -6.92
C LEU A 53 1.82 3.72 -7.21
N MET A 54 2.67 3.56 -6.20
CA MET A 54 4.13 3.61 -6.37
C MET A 54 4.63 2.46 -7.26
N TYR A 55 4.07 1.26 -7.11
CA TYR A 55 4.41 0.14 -8.00
C TYR A 55 3.86 0.32 -9.41
N LEU A 56 2.72 0.99 -9.60
CA LEU A 56 2.21 1.33 -10.93
C LEU A 56 3.14 2.34 -11.62
N LEU A 57 3.57 3.39 -10.92
CA LEU A 57 4.40 4.45 -11.49
C LEU A 57 5.84 4.02 -11.75
N PHE A 58 6.43 3.27 -10.83
CA PHE A 58 7.85 2.97 -10.86
C PHE A 58 8.16 1.48 -11.04
N GLY A 59 7.19 0.58 -10.98
CA GLY A 59 7.43 -0.86 -11.00
C GLY A 59 8.10 -1.38 -9.72
N TYR A 60 8.66 -2.58 -9.77
CA TYR A 60 9.16 -3.28 -8.57
C TYR A 60 10.43 -2.66 -7.94
N ARG A 61 11.11 -1.74 -8.65
CA ARG A 61 12.38 -1.12 -8.18
C ARG A 61 12.23 -0.20 -6.96
N VAL A 62 11.01 0.23 -6.64
CA VAL A 62 10.72 1.03 -5.44
C VAL A 62 10.36 0.22 -4.21
N PHE A 63 10.44 -1.13 -4.30
CA PHE A 63 10.20 -2.02 -3.17
C PHE A 63 11.01 -1.64 -1.91
N PRO A 64 12.32 -1.28 -1.99
CA PRO A 64 13.08 -0.84 -0.81
C PRO A 64 12.48 0.38 -0.11
N GLY A 65 12.05 1.40 -0.86
CA GLY A 65 11.41 2.59 -0.32
C GLY A 65 10.05 2.28 0.32
N VAL A 66 9.27 1.41 -0.32
CA VAL A 66 7.97 0.96 0.19
C VAL A 66 8.12 0.20 1.51
N ILE A 67 9.02 -0.79 1.59
CA ILE A 67 9.21 -1.57 2.83
C ILE A 67 9.81 -0.71 3.95
N ALA A 68 10.74 0.19 3.63
CA ALA A 68 11.30 1.13 4.60
C ALA A 68 10.20 2.02 5.20
N ALA A 69 9.28 2.54 4.38
CA ALA A 69 8.15 3.34 4.88
C ALA A 69 7.21 2.52 5.77
N CYS A 70 6.99 1.24 5.44
CA CYS A 70 6.18 0.35 6.30
C CYS A 70 6.83 0.13 7.67
N PHE A 71 8.14 -0.09 7.71
CA PHE A 71 8.86 -0.29 8.97
C PHE A 71 8.94 0.99 9.79
N VAL A 72 9.36 2.11 9.18
CA VAL A 72 9.43 3.40 9.88
C VAL A 72 8.03 3.83 10.34
N GLY A 73 7.01 3.67 9.50
CA GLY A 73 5.61 3.94 9.87
C GLY A 73 5.15 3.09 11.06
N GLY A 74 5.41 1.78 11.06
CA GLY A 74 5.03 0.92 12.16
C GLY A 74 5.74 1.22 13.48
N VAL A 75 7.03 1.56 13.42
CA VAL A 75 7.81 1.94 14.61
C VAL A 75 7.36 3.30 15.15
N VAL A 76 7.29 4.31 14.29
CA VAL A 76 7.08 5.71 14.68
C VAL A 76 5.61 6.04 14.93
N LEU A 77 4.70 5.57 14.08
CA LEU A 77 3.28 5.95 14.11
C LEU A 77 2.41 4.95 14.88
N MET A 78 2.83 3.69 14.97
CA MET A 78 2.03 2.60 15.56
C MET A 78 2.65 2.04 16.84
N ASN A 79 3.55 2.81 17.48
CA ASN A 79 4.24 2.44 18.71
C ASN A 79 4.86 1.02 18.64
N SER A 80 5.54 0.72 17.53
CA SER A 80 6.11 -0.62 17.27
C SER A 80 5.07 -1.76 17.35
N TRP A 81 3.89 -1.54 16.76
CA TRP A 81 2.75 -2.47 16.78
C TRP A 81 2.33 -2.86 18.20
N ASN A 82 2.27 -1.89 19.11
CA ASN A 82 1.90 -2.08 20.52
C ASN A 82 2.72 -3.17 21.21
N GLY A 83 4.01 -3.31 20.85
CA GLY A 83 4.92 -4.30 21.43
C GLY A 83 4.99 -5.63 20.67
N HIS A 84 4.09 -5.90 19.71
CA HIS A 84 4.14 -7.09 18.85
C HIS A 84 5.07 -6.89 17.64
N PHE A 85 6.31 -6.47 17.90
CA PHE A 85 7.25 -6.00 16.87
C PHE A 85 7.48 -7.02 15.74
N PHE A 86 7.74 -8.28 16.07
CA PHE A 86 8.04 -9.33 15.08
C PHE A 86 6.86 -9.61 14.15
N ILE A 87 5.65 -9.79 14.71
CA ILE A 87 4.42 -10.03 13.94
C ILE A 87 4.05 -8.80 13.13
N GLY A 88 4.22 -7.62 13.72
CA GLY A 88 4.06 -6.34 13.06
C GLY A 88 4.94 -6.21 11.81
N MET A 89 6.22 -6.53 11.93
CA MET A 89 7.15 -6.57 10.79
C MET A 89 6.73 -7.58 9.72
N LEU A 90 6.33 -8.80 10.10
CA LEU A 90 5.84 -9.79 9.15
C LEU A 90 4.59 -9.30 8.40
N SER A 91 3.66 -8.66 9.12
CA SER A 91 2.45 -8.07 8.52
C SER A 91 2.78 -6.89 7.58
N ALA A 92 3.82 -6.11 7.90
CA ALA A 92 4.32 -5.03 7.07
C ALA A 92 4.93 -5.56 5.78
N CYS A 93 5.73 -6.63 5.85
CA CYS A 93 6.24 -7.36 4.69
C CYS A 93 5.10 -7.90 3.82
N ALA A 94 4.12 -8.57 4.43
CA ALA A 94 2.94 -9.06 3.74
C ALA A 94 2.22 -7.95 2.96
N GLY A 95 1.97 -6.81 3.60
CA GLY A 95 1.33 -5.67 2.96
C GLY A 95 2.19 -4.95 1.90
N ALA A 96 3.51 -5.08 1.94
CA ALA A 96 4.42 -4.52 0.93
C ALA A 96 4.54 -5.43 -0.31
N ILE A 97 4.45 -6.75 -0.11
CA ILE A 97 4.59 -7.77 -1.15
C ILE A 97 3.26 -8.03 -1.88
N ALA A 98 2.12 -7.88 -1.21
CA ALA A 98 0.81 -8.19 -1.78
C ALA A 98 0.54 -7.53 -3.15
N PRO A 99 0.82 -6.22 -3.37
CA PRO A 99 0.61 -5.61 -4.69
C PRO A 99 1.50 -6.21 -5.77
N ILE A 100 2.74 -6.58 -5.43
CA ILE A 100 3.69 -7.20 -6.38
C ILE A 100 3.17 -8.57 -6.81
N VAL A 101 2.71 -9.38 -5.85
CA VAL A 101 2.12 -10.69 -6.12
C VAL A 101 0.88 -10.55 -7.00
N ALA A 102 0.00 -9.60 -6.67
CA ALA A 102 -1.21 -9.31 -7.46
C ALA A 102 -0.86 -8.93 -8.91
N MET A 103 0.07 -7.99 -9.11
CA MET A 103 0.55 -7.57 -10.43
C MET A 103 1.17 -8.74 -11.20
N CYS A 104 1.96 -9.59 -10.55
CA CYS A 104 2.58 -10.76 -11.16
C CYS A 104 1.54 -11.76 -11.65
N ILE A 105 0.57 -12.11 -10.81
CA ILE A 105 -0.50 -13.04 -11.16
C ILE A 105 -1.37 -12.47 -12.29
N MET A 106 -1.73 -11.18 -12.23
CA MET A 106 -2.51 -10.52 -13.30
C MET A 106 -1.77 -10.52 -14.65
N LYS A 107 -0.44 -10.36 -14.62
CA LYS A 107 0.40 -10.47 -15.82
C LYS A 107 0.43 -11.89 -16.36
N GLN A 108 0.59 -12.90 -15.49
CA GLN A 108 0.65 -14.31 -15.89
C GLN A 108 -0.70 -14.80 -16.45
N THR A 109 -1.81 -14.38 -15.85
CA THR A 109 -3.18 -14.70 -16.29
C THR A 109 -3.66 -13.86 -17.47
N ARG A 110 -2.82 -12.94 -17.99
CA ARG A 110 -3.11 -12.03 -19.10
C ARG A 110 -4.31 -11.09 -18.84
N VAL A 111 -4.66 -10.86 -17.58
CA VAL A 111 -5.69 -9.90 -17.18
C VAL A 111 -5.20 -8.47 -17.43
N SER A 112 -3.95 -8.16 -17.06
CA SER A 112 -3.34 -6.86 -17.35
C SER A 112 -1.82 -6.93 -17.27
N ASN A 113 -1.15 -6.06 -18.02
CA ASN A 113 0.29 -5.86 -17.93
C ASN A 113 0.60 -4.41 -17.59
N PHE A 114 0.90 -4.15 -16.31
CA PHE A 114 1.20 -2.81 -15.79
C PHE A 114 2.57 -2.27 -16.21
N SER A 115 3.36 -3.01 -17.00
CA SER A 115 4.61 -2.49 -17.57
C SER A 115 4.38 -1.41 -18.64
N ASN A 116 3.18 -1.33 -19.24
CA ASN A 116 2.79 -0.25 -20.14
C ASN A 116 1.48 0.39 -19.67
N LEU A 117 1.60 1.46 -18.87
CA LEU A 117 0.46 2.18 -18.31
C LEU A 117 -0.48 2.76 -19.38
N GLY A 118 -0.04 2.97 -20.62
CA GLY A 118 -0.87 3.50 -21.69
C GLY A 118 -2.01 2.56 -22.13
N GLN A 119 -1.93 1.27 -21.78
CA GLN A 119 -2.97 0.28 -22.05
C GLN A 119 -3.82 -0.06 -20.82
N VAL A 120 -3.51 0.56 -19.67
CA VAL A 120 -4.17 0.28 -18.39
C VAL A 120 -5.33 1.26 -18.22
N ASP A 121 -6.55 0.74 -18.18
CA ASP A 121 -7.73 1.52 -17.80
C ASP A 121 -7.98 1.49 -16.27
N PHE A 122 -8.92 2.31 -15.81
CA PHE A 122 -9.31 2.36 -14.40
C PHE A 122 -9.87 1.02 -13.87
N ARG A 123 -10.47 0.18 -14.72
CA ARG A 123 -11.04 -1.11 -14.30
C ARG A 123 -9.94 -2.10 -13.94
N HIS A 124 -8.84 -2.11 -14.68
CA HIS A 124 -7.68 -2.93 -14.33
C HIS A 124 -7.07 -2.49 -13.00
N VAL A 125 -7.02 -1.18 -12.72
CA VAL A 125 -6.55 -0.64 -11.43
C VAL A 125 -7.53 -1.01 -10.30
N LEU A 126 -8.83 -0.91 -10.54
CA LEU A 126 -9.87 -1.31 -9.58
C LEU A 126 -9.74 -2.80 -9.22
N PHE A 127 -9.56 -3.65 -10.23
CA PHE A 127 -9.35 -5.08 -10.03
C PHE A 127 -8.04 -5.35 -9.28
N LEU A 128 -6.97 -4.63 -9.61
CA LEU A 128 -5.70 -4.73 -8.90
C LEU A 128 -5.87 -4.36 -7.41
N ILE A 129 -6.63 -3.32 -7.07
CA ILE A 129 -6.90 -2.94 -5.68
C ILE A 129 -7.62 -4.08 -4.96
N ALA A 130 -8.74 -4.55 -5.52
CA ALA A 130 -9.54 -5.62 -4.91
C ALA A 130 -8.73 -6.92 -4.75
N PHE A 131 -7.92 -7.27 -5.75
CA PHE A 131 -7.13 -8.48 -5.69
C PHE A 131 -5.96 -8.36 -4.71
N THR A 132 -5.32 -7.20 -4.68
CA THR A 132 -4.28 -6.88 -3.70
C THR A 132 -4.81 -6.90 -2.28
N SER A 133 -6.02 -6.39 -2.02
CA SER A 133 -6.62 -6.41 -0.67
C SER A 133 -6.88 -7.83 -0.19
N VAL A 134 -7.32 -8.74 -1.08
CA VAL A 134 -7.49 -10.16 -0.75
C VAL A 134 -6.14 -10.82 -0.41
N ILE A 135 -5.13 -10.64 -1.28
CA ILE A 135 -3.79 -11.21 -1.05
C ILE A 135 -3.19 -10.66 0.26
N SER A 136 -3.29 -9.35 0.48
CA SER A 136 -2.80 -8.67 1.69
C SER A 136 -3.48 -9.21 2.94
N ALA A 137 -4.81 -9.33 2.95
CA ALA A 137 -5.56 -9.87 4.07
C ALA A 137 -5.14 -11.30 4.41
N LEU A 138 -4.99 -12.17 3.41
CA LEU A 138 -4.56 -13.55 3.61
C LEU A 138 -3.13 -13.64 4.14
N LEU A 139 -2.18 -12.91 3.55
CA LEU A 139 -0.78 -12.91 4.00
C LEU A 139 -0.65 -12.35 5.42
N LYS A 140 -1.36 -11.27 5.74
CA LYS A 140 -1.40 -10.71 7.10
C LYS A 140 -2.01 -11.73 8.06
N PHE A 141 -3.12 -12.37 7.70
CA PHE A 141 -3.75 -13.39 8.54
C PHE A 141 -2.76 -14.50 8.90
N PHE A 142 -2.04 -15.05 7.92
CA PHE A 142 -0.99 -16.05 8.17
C PHE A 142 0.12 -15.56 9.10
N ALA A 143 0.53 -14.29 8.98
CA ALA A 143 1.54 -13.68 9.84
C ALA A 143 1.04 -13.55 11.29
N TYR A 144 -0.20 -13.09 11.48
CA TYR A 144 -0.78 -12.89 12.80
C TYR A 144 -1.13 -14.20 13.51
N THR A 145 -1.51 -15.26 12.78
CA THR A 145 -1.77 -16.59 13.38
C THR A 145 -0.51 -17.30 13.89
N GLN A 146 0.69 -16.77 13.63
CA GLN A 146 1.93 -17.30 14.22
C GLN A 146 2.04 -17.01 15.72
N ASP A 147 1.29 -16.03 16.22
CA ASP A 147 1.26 -15.70 17.64
C ASP A 147 0.01 -16.29 18.29
N LEU A 148 0.21 -17.40 19.01
CA LEU A 148 -0.85 -18.13 19.69
C LEU A 148 -1.46 -17.36 20.87
N THR A 149 -0.84 -16.26 21.30
CA THR A 149 -1.42 -15.37 22.32
C THR A 149 -2.55 -14.51 21.75
N LEU A 150 -2.64 -14.42 20.42
CA LEU A 150 -3.64 -13.63 19.72
C LEU A 150 -4.89 -14.48 19.43
N ASN A 151 -6.02 -14.11 20.03
CA ASN A 151 -7.29 -14.75 19.73
C ASN A 151 -7.94 -14.09 18.50
N ILE A 152 -7.64 -14.62 17.30
CA ILE A 152 -8.06 -14.01 16.03
C ILE A 152 -9.26 -14.75 15.45
N ASN A 153 -10.39 -14.05 15.33
CA ASN A 153 -11.51 -14.53 14.53
C ASN A 153 -11.20 -14.33 13.04
N ALA A 154 -11.00 -15.44 12.30
CA ALA A 154 -10.59 -15.40 10.90
C ALA A 154 -11.55 -14.62 9.99
N VAL A 155 -12.87 -14.83 10.15
CA VAL A 155 -13.88 -14.17 9.32
C VAL A 155 -13.85 -12.66 9.53
N THR A 156 -13.81 -12.23 10.79
CA THR A 156 -13.76 -10.82 11.16
C THR A 156 -12.48 -10.20 10.65
N PHE A 157 -11.32 -10.83 10.90
CA PHE A 157 -10.02 -10.34 10.46
C PHE A 157 -9.95 -10.17 8.94
N ILE A 158 -10.28 -11.21 8.18
CA ILE A 158 -10.14 -11.20 6.72
C ILE A 158 -11.09 -10.16 6.10
N THR A 159 -12.37 -10.16 6.51
CA THR A 159 -13.37 -9.22 5.97
C THR A 159 -12.93 -7.79 6.22
N HIS A 160 -12.46 -7.53 7.43
CA HIS A 160 -12.06 -6.21 7.88
C HIS A 160 -10.84 -5.68 7.12
N TYR A 161 -9.81 -6.52 6.95
CA TYR A 161 -8.65 -6.16 6.15
C TYR A 161 -9.01 -5.97 4.68
N ILE A 162 -9.82 -6.84 4.08
CA ILE A 162 -10.24 -6.69 2.68
C ILE A 162 -10.96 -5.35 2.48
N THR A 163 -11.96 -5.05 3.32
CA THR A 163 -12.72 -3.80 3.20
C THR A 163 -11.83 -2.59 3.43
N GLY A 164 -10.98 -2.60 4.46
CA GLY A 164 -10.05 -1.51 4.77
C GLY A 164 -9.04 -1.24 3.65
N ASP A 165 -8.39 -2.30 3.18
CA ASP A 165 -7.38 -2.25 2.13
C ASP A 165 -8.01 -1.81 0.79
N ALA A 166 -9.19 -2.31 0.44
CA ALA A 166 -9.88 -1.96 -0.80
C ALA A 166 -10.34 -0.49 -0.81
N LEU A 167 -11.02 -0.04 0.26
CA LEU A 167 -11.48 1.34 0.37
C LEU A 167 -10.30 2.33 0.42
N GLY A 168 -9.26 2.01 1.17
CA GLY A 168 -8.04 2.82 1.21
C GLY A 168 -7.35 2.91 -0.14
N GLY A 169 -7.29 1.78 -0.88
CA GLY A 169 -6.81 1.74 -2.25
C GLY A 169 -7.59 2.66 -3.18
N LEU A 170 -8.92 2.57 -3.14
CA LEU A 170 -9.80 3.40 -3.98
C LEU A 170 -9.64 4.89 -3.69
N VAL A 171 -9.63 5.28 -2.41
CA VAL A 171 -9.49 6.68 -2.00
C VAL A 171 -8.18 7.27 -2.52
N VAL A 172 -7.05 6.60 -2.34
CA VAL A 172 -5.75 7.12 -2.78
C VAL A 172 -5.68 7.25 -4.31
N ILE A 173 -6.13 6.23 -5.05
CA ILE A 173 -6.11 6.28 -6.52
C ILE A 173 -7.06 7.38 -7.03
N TYR A 174 -8.25 7.49 -6.46
CA TYR A 174 -9.22 8.53 -6.83
C TYR A 174 -8.66 9.93 -6.59
N LEU A 175 -8.14 10.21 -5.38
CA LEU A 175 -7.53 11.50 -5.06
C LEU A 175 -6.33 11.81 -5.96
N THR A 176 -5.54 10.80 -6.29
CA THR A 176 -4.40 10.99 -7.19
C THR A 176 -4.86 11.45 -8.57
N LEU A 177 -5.85 10.76 -9.15
CA LEU A 177 -6.34 11.06 -10.50
C LEU A 177 -7.12 12.38 -10.59
N HIS A 178 -7.92 12.71 -9.58
CA HIS A 178 -8.84 13.86 -9.63
C HIS A 178 -8.34 15.11 -8.91
N VAL A 179 -7.38 15.00 -8.01
CA VAL A 179 -6.85 16.14 -7.26
C VAL A 179 -5.39 16.38 -7.61
N ILE A 180 -4.53 15.38 -7.41
CA ILE A 180 -3.08 15.54 -7.58
C ILE A 180 -2.71 15.80 -9.05
N VAL A 181 -3.17 14.95 -9.98
CA VAL A 181 -2.83 15.08 -11.41
C VAL A 181 -3.29 16.42 -12.00
N PRO A 182 -4.53 16.90 -11.76
CA PRO A 182 -4.95 18.23 -12.24
C PRO A 182 -4.13 19.37 -11.65
N ILE A 183 -3.80 19.32 -10.36
CA ILE A 183 -2.93 20.32 -9.71
C ILE A 183 -1.56 20.34 -10.38
N LEU A 184 -0.95 19.18 -10.60
CA LEU A 184 0.34 19.08 -11.28
C LEU A 184 0.29 19.63 -12.71
N LYS A 185 -0.78 19.36 -13.47
CA LYS A 185 -0.97 19.94 -14.81
C LYS A 185 -1.14 21.46 -14.78
N GLY A 186 -1.75 22.01 -13.73
CA GLY A 186 -1.86 23.44 -13.53
C GLY A 186 -0.52 24.12 -13.25
N PHE A 187 0.36 23.48 -12.49
CA PHE A 187 1.71 23.99 -12.19
C PHE A 187 2.72 23.74 -13.31
N PHE A 188 2.57 22.65 -14.06
CA PHE A 188 3.43 22.27 -15.18
C PHE A 188 2.59 22.13 -16.45
N PRO A 189 2.11 23.24 -17.03
CA PRO A 189 1.36 23.19 -18.27
C PRO A 189 2.25 22.55 -19.34
N GLN A 190 1.71 21.51 -19.99
CA GLN A 190 2.40 20.82 -21.06
C GLN A 190 2.59 21.84 -22.20
N LYS A 191 3.85 22.19 -22.53
CA LYS A 191 4.12 22.99 -23.73
C LYS A 191 3.56 22.24 -24.92
N SER A 192 2.55 22.81 -25.58
CA SER A 192 2.11 22.34 -26.89
C SER A 192 3.31 22.44 -27.83
N ILE A 193 3.80 21.28 -28.28
CA ILE A 193 4.71 21.19 -29.43
C ILE A 193 3.83 21.16 -30.68
#